data_AF-A0A0D2LSC9-F1
#
_entry.id   AF-A0A0D2LSC9-F1
#
_cell.length_a   1.000
_cell.length_b   1.000
_cell.length_c   1.000
_cell.angle_alpha   90.00
_cell.angle_beta   90.00
_cell.angle_gamma   90.00
#
_symmetry.space_group_name_H-M   'P 1'
#
loop_
_entity.id
_entity.type
_entity.pdbx_description
1 polymer ?
#
loop_
_entity_poly.entity_id
_entity_poly.type
_entity_poly.pdbx_seq_one_letter_code
_entity_poly.pdbx_strand_id
1 'polypeptide(L)'
;MKPLRCSYMHYLMPKRGILSLHSGCNIGNDGDVTLFFGLSGTGKTTLSTEPHRPLIGDDEHCWGDDGVFNIEGGCYAKCINLQATSEPEIFKAIRFGSVLENVMVKADTRQVHYASSALTENTRASYPIQYIDNARIPCVGPHPRNVVLLCCDAFGVLPPVSRLTLEQAMYHFISGYTSKVAGTEMGVTEPEATFSACYGGAFLMWHPMKYAAMLAERMQKHGTQAWLVNTGWTGGSYGVGRRMSLRHTRAIIDAIHSGELSRAETVALPLFGLQVPTSCHGVPSDELQPCLSWGDGESYAEHLTHLARLFVNSFKQYLHDADEHVGSDLAERILGGGPSLEQLEEFEGRVQPLAGAAGGKGAGAGAGAKAGKGKAAARAAGPAGTTEAPAGAGAQRVTV
;
A
#
# COMPACT_ATOMS: atom_id res chain seq x y z
N MET A 1 -14.00 18.86 -2.85
CA MET A 1 -15.08 18.80 -1.84
C MET A 1 -15.00 17.56 -0.95
N LYS A 2 -14.96 16.34 -1.51
CA LYS A 2 -14.86 15.08 -0.73
C LYS A 2 -13.73 15.07 0.35
N PRO A 3 -12.47 15.44 0.04
CA PRO A 3 -11.38 15.44 1.04
C PRO A 3 -11.61 16.33 2.26
N LEU A 4 -12.31 17.46 2.08
CA LEU A 4 -12.62 18.39 3.18
C LEU A 4 -13.61 17.76 4.17
N ARG A 5 -14.64 17.07 3.65
CA ARG A 5 -15.60 16.33 4.47
C ARG A 5 -14.90 15.20 5.23
N CYS A 6 -14.02 14.45 4.56
CA CYS A 6 -13.21 13.41 5.18
C CYS A 6 -12.41 13.95 6.36
N SER A 7 -11.67 15.05 6.16
CA SER A 7 -10.89 15.71 7.21
C SER A 7 -11.78 16.18 8.38
N TYR A 8 -12.94 16.75 8.09
CA TYR A 8 -13.91 17.14 9.13
C TYR A 8 -14.38 15.93 9.96
N MET A 9 -14.68 14.80 9.32
CA MET A 9 -15.06 13.57 10.01
C MET A 9 -13.90 13.00 10.82
N HIS A 10 -12.68 13.05 10.30
CA HIS A 10 -11.45 12.70 11.02
C HIS A 10 -11.21 13.58 12.25
N TYR A 11 -11.73 14.81 12.31
CA TYR A 11 -11.71 15.62 13.52
C TYR A 11 -12.86 15.26 14.47
N LEU A 12 -14.10 15.29 13.97
CA LEU A 12 -15.31 15.24 14.79
C LEU A 12 -15.57 13.85 15.39
N MET A 13 -15.34 12.77 14.63
CA MET A 13 -15.68 11.42 15.07
C MET A 13 -14.78 10.96 16.22
N PRO A 14 -13.43 11.09 16.17
CA PRO A 14 -12.59 10.76 17.31
C PRO A 14 -12.89 11.59 18.56
N LYS A 15 -13.33 12.84 18.41
CA LYS A 15 -13.80 13.67 19.53
C LYS A 15 -15.02 13.08 20.24
N ARG A 16 -15.82 12.27 19.52
CA ARG A 16 -17.01 11.56 20.02
C ARG A 16 -16.74 10.10 20.37
N GLY A 17 -15.48 9.64 20.38
CA GLY A 17 -15.13 8.23 20.63
C GLY A 17 -15.42 7.29 19.47
N ILE A 18 -15.71 7.82 18.28
CA ILE A 18 -15.99 7.05 17.05
C ILE A 18 -14.74 7.06 16.19
N LEU A 19 -14.27 5.89 15.77
CA LEU A 19 -13.07 5.76 14.96
C LEU A 19 -13.40 6.01 13.48
N SER A 20 -12.95 7.14 12.93
CA SER A 20 -13.02 7.44 11.48
C SER A 20 -11.85 6.83 10.71
N LEU A 21 -12.12 6.22 9.56
CA LEU A 21 -11.18 5.38 8.81
C LEU A 21 -11.22 5.70 7.32
N HIS A 22 -10.04 5.71 6.69
CA HIS A 22 -9.91 5.70 5.23
C HIS A 22 -9.76 4.24 4.75
N SER A 23 -10.89 3.62 4.44
CA SER A 23 -11.00 2.18 4.20
C SER A 23 -12.05 1.84 3.15
N GLY A 24 -11.88 0.72 2.45
CA GLY A 24 -12.99 0.01 1.83
C GLY A 24 -13.67 -0.89 2.86
N CYS A 25 -14.95 -1.21 2.68
CA CYS A 25 -15.66 -2.08 3.60
C CYS A 25 -16.70 -2.92 2.88
N ASN A 26 -16.74 -4.22 3.18
CA ASN A 26 -17.79 -5.12 2.74
C ASN A 26 -18.24 -6.04 3.88
N ILE A 27 -19.33 -6.76 3.63
CA ILE A 27 -19.93 -7.70 4.58
C ILE A 27 -20.21 -9.03 3.88
N GLY A 28 -19.96 -10.15 4.54
CA GLY A 28 -20.34 -11.47 4.06
C GLY A 28 -21.77 -11.85 4.43
N ASN A 29 -22.23 -12.98 3.91
CA ASN A 29 -23.60 -13.47 4.17
C ASN A 29 -23.84 -13.79 5.65
N ASP A 30 -22.80 -14.15 6.40
CA ASP A 30 -22.86 -14.45 7.83
C ASP A 30 -22.72 -13.18 8.70
N GLY A 31 -22.72 -12.00 8.07
CA GLY A 31 -22.56 -10.72 8.75
C GLY A 31 -21.12 -10.41 9.15
N ASP A 32 -20.14 -11.17 8.67
CA ASP A 32 -18.73 -10.92 8.89
C ASP A 32 -18.28 -9.69 8.10
N VAL A 33 -17.93 -8.61 8.79
CA VAL A 33 -17.47 -7.36 8.17
C VAL A 33 -15.95 -7.37 8.00
N THR A 34 -15.46 -6.88 6.86
CA THR A 34 -14.03 -6.68 6.59
C THR A 34 -13.75 -5.23 6.21
N LEU A 35 -12.78 -4.62 6.87
CA LEU A 35 -12.22 -3.32 6.52
C LEU A 35 -10.93 -3.49 5.72
N PHE A 36 -10.78 -2.75 4.63
CA PHE A 36 -9.61 -2.76 3.76
C PHE A 36 -8.93 -1.39 3.78
N PHE A 37 -7.75 -1.29 4.37
CA PHE A 37 -6.93 -0.09 4.37
C PHE A 37 -5.93 -0.15 3.24
N GLY A 38 -5.68 0.98 2.58
CA GLY A 38 -4.73 1.01 1.49
C GLY A 38 -4.71 2.36 0.79
N LEU A 39 -3.54 2.75 0.32
CA LEU A 39 -3.38 3.92 -0.53
C LEU A 39 -3.91 3.67 -1.95
N SER A 40 -4.03 4.74 -2.72
CA SER A 40 -4.47 4.66 -4.12
C SER A 40 -3.62 3.65 -4.90
N GLY A 41 -4.27 2.72 -5.62
CA GLY A 41 -3.58 1.71 -6.45
C GLY A 41 -3.18 0.42 -5.74
N THR A 42 -3.44 0.29 -4.42
CA THR A 42 -3.18 -0.93 -3.63
C THR A 42 -4.31 -1.98 -3.70
N GLY A 43 -5.36 -1.72 -4.48
CA GLY A 43 -6.47 -2.67 -4.67
C GLY A 43 -7.65 -2.53 -3.70
N LYS A 44 -7.68 -1.50 -2.84
CA LYS A 44 -8.78 -1.26 -1.87
C LYS A 44 -10.18 -1.38 -2.48
N THR A 45 -10.49 -0.59 -3.51
CA THR A 45 -11.79 -0.59 -4.20
C THR A 45 -12.05 -1.92 -4.92
N THR A 46 -11.04 -2.49 -5.56
CA THR A 46 -11.14 -3.75 -6.29
C THR A 46 -11.43 -4.94 -5.37
N LEU A 47 -10.85 -4.96 -4.16
CA LEU A 47 -11.02 -6.04 -3.17
C LEU A 47 -12.25 -5.85 -2.28
N SER A 48 -12.69 -4.61 -2.05
CA SER A 48 -13.96 -4.36 -1.35
C SER A 48 -15.18 -4.65 -2.23
N THR A 49 -15.06 -4.46 -3.55
CA THR A 49 -16.13 -4.70 -4.54
C THR A 49 -16.11 -6.16 -5.02
N GLU A 50 -16.45 -7.07 -4.11
CA GLU A 50 -16.49 -8.51 -4.37
C GLU A 50 -17.92 -8.99 -4.68
N PRO A 51 -18.17 -9.74 -5.78
CA PRO A 51 -19.51 -10.21 -6.15
C PRO A 51 -20.27 -10.98 -5.06
N HIS A 52 -19.58 -11.66 -4.16
CA HIS A 52 -20.20 -12.48 -3.11
C HIS A 52 -20.35 -11.77 -1.76
N ARG A 53 -19.89 -10.52 -1.64
CA ARG A 53 -19.90 -9.78 -0.38
C ARG A 53 -20.44 -8.38 -0.58
N PRO A 54 -21.64 -8.05 -0.07
CA PRO A 54 -22.21 -6.74 -0.29
C PRO A 54 -21.29 -5.59 0.14
N LEU A 55 -21.14 -4.59 -0.72
CA LEU A 55 -20.31 -3.41 -0.48
C LEU A 55 -20.99 -2.46 0.52
N ILE A 56 -20.32 -2.11 1.61
CA ILE A 56 -20.77 -1.06 2.54
C ILE A 56 -20.30 0.32 2.04
N GLY A 57 -19.05 0.42 1.58
CA GLY A 57 -18.49 1.61 0.93
C GLY A 57 -17.06 1.39 0.47
N ASP A 58 -16.55 2.25 -0.41
CA ASP A 58 -15.25 2.07 -1.05
C ASP A 58 -14.09 2.83 -0.40
N ASP A 59 -14.35 3.88 0.39
CA ASP A 59 -13.29 4.82 0.78
C ASP A 59 -13.33 5.39 2.21
N GLU A 60 -14.50 5.71 2.78
CA GLU A 60 -14.60 6.42 4.06
C GLU A 60 -15.61 5.75 5.02
N HIS A 61 -15.16 5.25 6.16
CA HIS A 61 -16.02 4.59 7.17
C HIS A 61 -15.80 5.13 8.57
N CYS A 62 -16.76 4.86 9.44
CA CYS A 62 -16.64 5.04 10.88
C CYS A 62 -16.94 3.73 11.59
N TRP A 63 -16.19 3.45 12.66
CA TRP A 63 -16.43 2.34 13.59
C TRP A 63 -16.83 2.90 14.95
N GLY A 64 -18.12 2.79 15.27
CA GLY A 64 -18.72 3.21 16.52
C GLY A 64 -19.05 2.04 17.44
N ASP A 65 -19.94 2.30 18.41
CA ASP A 65 -20.31 1.30 19.43
C ASP A 65 -21.22 0.18 18.90
N ASP A 66 -21.94 0.42 17.81
CA ASP A 66 -22.89 -0.55 17.22
C ASP A 66 -22.36 -1.25 15.95
N GLY A 67 -21.18 -0.86 15.46
CA GLY A 67 -20.61 -1.40 14.23
C GLY A 67 -19.95 -0.36 13.34
N VAL A 68 -19.97 -0.63 12.03
CA VAL A 68 -19.40 0.26 11.01
C VAL A 68 -20.49 0.90 10.16
N PHE A 69 -20.23 2.13 9.70
CA PHE A 69 -21.09 2.80 8.74
C PHE A 69 -20.27 3.59 7.72
N ASN A 70 -20.78 3.67 6.50
CA ASN A 70 -20.23 4.49 5.43
C ASN A 70 -20.52 5.97 5.70
N ILE A 71 -19.54 6.83 5.45
CA ILE A 71 -19.70 8.30 5.51
C ILE A 71 -20.38 8.81 4.23
N GLU A 72 -20.25 8.07 3.12
CA GLU A 72 -20.61 8.49 1.78
C GLU A 72 -21.94 7.90 1.29
N GLY A 73 -22.54 8.56 0.29
CA GLY A 73 -23.71 8.06 -0.45
C GLY A 73 -23.39 7.54 -1.85
N GLY A 74 -22.11 7.36 -2.17
CA GLY A 74 -21.63 6.96 -3.49
C GLY A 74 -20.14 6.66 -3.48
N CYS A 75 -19.62 6.34 -4.65
CA CYS A 75 -18.21 5.98 -4.85
C CYS A 75 -17.51 7.01 -5.73
N TYR A 76 -16.18 7.07 -5.63
CA TYR A 76 -15.33 7.93 -6.45
C TYR A 76 -14.14 7.12 -6.99
N ALA A 77 -14.47 6.17 -7.86
CA ALA A 77 -13.55 5.14 -8.34
C ALA A 77 -12.57 5.66 -9.39
N LYS A 78 -11.35 5.10 -9.39
CA LYS A 78 -10.36 5.32 -10.45
C LYS A 78 -10.78 4.52 -11.70
N CYS A 79 -10.64 5.11 -12.89
CA CYS A 79 -11.13 4.51 -14.13
C CYS A 79 -10.03 4.21 -15.16
N ILE A 80 -8.77 4.54 -14.87
CA ILE A 80 -7.67 4.22 -15.78
C ILE A 80 -7.58 2.69 -15.94
N ASN A 81 -7.53 2.22 -17.18
CA ASN A 81 -7.52 0.80 -17.55
C ASN A 81 -8.72 -0.02 -17.05
N LEU A 82 -9.84 0.62 -16.70
CA LEU A 82 -11.07 -0.06 -16.29
C LEU A 82 -11.60 -0.96 -17.43
N GLN A 83 -11.88 -2.22 -17.10
CA GLN A 83 -12.40 -3.21 -18.03
C GLN A 83 -13.60 -3.93 -17.43
N ALA A 84 -14.62 -4.18 -18.26
CA ALA A 84 -15.82 -4.91 -17.86
C ALA A 84 -15.53 -6.36 -17.39
N THR A 85 -14.42 -6.94 -17.82
CA THR A 85 -14.00 -8.30 -17.47
C THR A 85 -13.32 -8.38 -16.10
N SER A 86 -12.53 -7.38 -15.72
CA SER A 86 -11.79 -7.37 -14.44
C SER A 86 -12.61 -6.78 -13.30
N GLU A 87 -13.36 -5.72 -13.57
CA GLU A 87 -14.12 -4.94 -12.58
C GLU A 87 -15.56 -4.69 -13.08
N PRO A 88 -16.36 -5.75 -13.26
CA PRO A 88 -17.69 -5.66 -13.88
C PRO A 88 -18.65 -4.74 -13.14
N GLU A 89 -18.63 -4.76 -11.80
CA GLU A 89 -19.54 -3.96 -10.97
C GLU A 89 -19.27 -2.45 -11.13
N ILE A 90 -18.00 -2.04 -11.07
CA ILE A 90 -17.60 -0.64 -11.28
C ILE A 90 -17.93 -0.22 -12.71
N PHE A 91 -17.67 -1.07 -13.70
CA PHE A 91 -17.96 -0.78 -15.10
C PHE A 91 -19.46 -0.58 -15.35
N LYS A 92 -20.33 -1.45 -14.80
CA LYS A 92 -21.79 -1.34 -14.90
C LYS A 92 -22.36 -0.13 -14.16
N ALA A 93 -21.72 0.27 -13.06
CA ALA A 93 -22.11 1.45 -12.29
C ALA A 93 -21.89 2.76 -13.06
N ILE A 94 -21.09 2.77 -14.13
CA ILE A 94 -20.92 3.94 -14.98
C ILE A 94 -22.06 3.99 -16.02
N ARG A 95 -23.12 4.72 -15.68
CA ARG A 95 -24.32 4.92 -16.51
C ARG A 95 -24.89 6.32 -16.32
N PHE A 96 -26.05 6.62 -16.90
CA PHE A 96 -26.70 7.92 -16.71
C PHE A 96 -26.84 8.25 -15.22
N GLY A 97 -26.42 9.45 -14.80
CA GLY A 97 -26.33 9.88 -13.40
C GLY A 97 -24.92 9.79 -12.80
N SER A 98 -23.99 9.07 -13.44
CA SER A 98 -22.57 9.07 -13.09
C SER A 98 -21.87 10.30 -13.69
N VAL A 99 -20.83 10.78 -13.02
CA VAL A 99 -19.94 11.85 -13.50
C VAL A 99 -18.58 11.26 -13.81
N LEU A 100 -18.10 11.46 -15.04
CA LEU A 100 -16.75 11.08 -15.45
C LEU A 100 -15.84 12.31 -15.45
N GLU A 101 -14.67 12.17 -14.85
CA GLU A 101 -13.72 13.26 -14.68
C GLU A 101 -12.38 12.91 -15.36
N ASN A 102 -11.93 13.82 -16.22
CA ASN A 102 -10.66 13.75 -16.96
C ASN A 102 -10.48 12.48 -17.83
N VAL A 103 -11.56 11.83 -18.22
CA VAL A 103 -11.52 10.71 -19.18
C VAL A 103 -11.48 11.21 -20.63
N MET A 104 -10.80 10.47 -21.50
CA MET A 104 -10.90 10.69 -22.94
C MET A 104 -12.14 9.99 -23.49
N VAL A 105 -12.82 10.65 -24.43
CA VAL A 105 -13.98 10.09 -25.13
C VAL A 105 -13.66 10.01 -26.62
N LYS A 106 -13.95 8.86 -27.24
CA LYS A 106 -13.78 8.68 -28.68
C LYS A 106 -14.80 9.52 -29.44
N ALA A 107 -14.34 10.35 -30.38
CA ALA A 107 -15.19 11.35 -31.04
C ALA A 107 -16.32 10.72 -31.88
N ASP A 108 -16.06 9.56 -32.47
CA ASP A 108 -16.95 8.81 -33.37
C ASP A 108 -18.04 8.03 -32.62
N THR A 109 -17.67 7.32 -31.57
CA THR A 109 -18.54 6.38 -30.85
C THR A 109 -19.09 6.94 -29.54
N ARG A 110 -18.54 8.07 -29.07
CA ARG A 110 -18.76 8.63 -27.73
C ARG A 110 -18.46 7.65 -26.58
N GLN A 111 -17.76 6.55 -26.87
CA GLN A 111 -17.31 5.61 -25.86
C GLN A 111 -16.11 6.18 -25.09
N VAL A 112 -16.08 5.90 -23.79
CA VAL A 112 -14.95 6.27 -22.93
C VAL A 112 -13.74 5.44 -23.31
N HIS A 113 -12.59 6.09 -23.45
CA HIS A 113 -11.31 5.44 -23.70
C HIS A 113 -10.55 5.28 -22.38
N TYR A 114 -10.92 4.28 -21.58
CA TYR A 114 -10.35 4.05 -20.24
C TYR A 114 -8.84 3.81 -20.21
N ALA A 115 -8.24 3.34 -21.30
CA ALA A 115 -6.79 3.15 -21.41
C ALA A 115 -6.00 4.44 -21.65
N SER A 116 -6.68 5.57 -21.90
CA SER A 116 -5.99 6.82 -22.22
C SER A 116 -5.66 7.62 -20.97
N SER A 117 -4.37 7.92 -20.79
CA SER A 117 -3.83 8.83 -19.78
C SER A 117 -3.49 10.22 -20.34
N ALA A 118 -4.02 10.58 -21.52
CA ALA A 118 -3.63 11.80 -22.24
C ALA A 118 -3.83 13.10 -21.44
N LEU A 119 -4.82 13.13 -20.54
CA LEU A 119 -5.01 14.24 -19.59
C LEU A 119 -4.34 13.97 -18.25
N THR A 120 -4.54 12.76 -17.72
CA THR A 120 -4.00 12.31 -16.43
C THR A 120 -4.18 10.80 -16.28
N GLU A 121 -3.36 10.15 -15.47
CA GLU A 121 -3.59 8.77 -15.02
C GLU A 121 -4.62 8.67 -13.88
N ASN A 122 -4.99 9.79 -13.26
CA ASN A 122 -5.99 9.84 -12.19
C ASN A 122 -7.40 10.13 -12.73
N THR A 123 -7.80 9.41 -13.79
CA THR A 123 -9.17 9.49 -14.32
C THR A 123 -10.15 8.86 -13.33
N ARG A 124 -11.36 9.44 -13.23
CA ARG A 124 -12.31 9.09 -12.16
C ARG A 124 -13.75 8.98 -12.65
N ALA A 125 -14.53 8.19 -11.94
CA ALA A 125 -15.99 8.13 -12.04
C ALA A 125 -16.61 8.31 -10.66
N SER A 126 -17.55 9.24 -10.55
CA SER A 126 -18.42 9.35 -9.39
C SER A 126 -19.80 8.79 -9.73
N TYR A 127 -20.33 7.94 -8.86
CA TYR A 127 -21.67 7.37 -9.01
C TYR A 127 -22.30 7.09 -7.66
N PRO A 128 -23.63 7.15 -7.55
CA PRO A 128 -24.34 6.85 -6.31
C PRO A 128 -24.19 5.36 -5.94
N ILE A 129 -24.21 5.03 -4.64
CA ILE A 129 -23.91 3.67 -4.16
C ILE A 129 -24.91 2.64 -4.69
N GLN A 130 -26.15 3.07 -4.97
CA GLN A 130 -27.22 2.27 -5.58
C GLN A 130 -26.90 1.80 -7.01
N TYR A 131 -25.81 2.28 -7.62
CA TYR A 131 -25.38 1.81 -8.93
C TYR A 131 -24.48 0.56 -8.86
N ILE A 132 -24.02 0.20 -7.67
CA ILE A 132 -23.42 -1.10 -7.40
C ILE A 132 -24.55 -2.05 -7.01
N ASP A 133 -24.83 -3.05 -7.85
CA ASP A 133 -25.97 -3.95 -7.67
C ASP A 133 -25.87 -4.74 -6.36
N ASN A 134 -24.65 -5.10 -5.96
CA ASN A 134 -24.36 -5.78 -4.71
C ASN A 134 -24.04 -4.80 -3.55
N ALA A 135 -24.55 -3.57 -3.54
CA ALA A 135 -24.36 -2.67 -2.40
C ALA A 135 -25.27 -3.04 -1.22
N ARG A 136 -24.75 -2.89 0.00
CA ARG A 136 -25.54 -3.01 1.23
C ARG A 136 -26.29 -1.71 1.49
N ILE A 137 -27.61 -1.77 1.52
CA ILE A 137 -28.49 -0.63 1.86
C ILE A 137 -29.36 -1.01 3.07
N PRO A 138 -29.35 -0.23 4.18
CA PRO A 138 -28.49 0.93 4.44
C PRO A 138 -27.01 0.53 4.58
N CYS A 139 -26.09 1.45 4.26
CA CYS A 139 -24.63 1.25 4.25
C CYS A 139 -24.03 1.13 5.67
N VAL A 140 -24.54 0.19 6.46
CA VAL A 140 -24.19 -0.07 7.86
C VAL A 140 -23.97 -1.58 8.02
N GLY A 141 -22.98 -1.94 8.83
CA GLY A 141 -22.67 -3.32 9.19
C GLY A 141 -22.34 -3.46 10.68
N PRO A 142 -22.33 -4.70 11.22
CA PRO A 142 -21.89 -4.97 12.58
C PRO A 142 -20.38 -4.74 12.72
N HIS A 143 -19.80 -5.11 13.87
CA HIS A 143 -18.37 -4.99 14.10
C HIS A 143 -17.54 -5.82 13.10
N PRO A 144 -16.41 -5.28 12.59
CA PRO A 144 -15.47 -6.00 11.74
C PRO A 144 -14.94 -7.26 12.41
N ARG A 145 -14.97 -8.36 11.67
CA ARG A 145 -14.20 -9.58 12.02
C ARG A 145 -12.77 -9.49 11.53
N ASN A 146 -12.54 -8.79 10.42
CA ASN A 146 -11.23 -8.65 9.80
C ASN A 146 -10.87 -7.19 9.50
N VAL A 147 -9.60 -6.86 9.72
CA VAL A 147 -8.94 -5.64 9.25
C VAL A 147 -7.81 -6.06 8.32
N VAL A 148 -7.82 -5.60 7.09
CA VAL A 148 -6.80 -5.91 6.08
C VAL A 148 -6.04 -4.63 5.74
N LEU A 149 -4.73 -4.63 5.99
CA LEU A 149 -3.79 -3.58 5.62
C LEU A 149 -3.16 -3.95 4.27
N LEU A 150 -3.53 -3.24 3.20
CA LEU A 150 -3.02 -3.46 1.86
C LEU A 150 -1.75 -2.64 1.65
N CYS A 151 -0.71 -3.30 1.18
CA CYS A 151 0.51 -2.64 0.70
C CYS A 151 0.81 -3.07 -0.72
N CYS A 152 1.47 -2.21 -1.49
CA CYS A 152 2.03 -2.56 -2.78
C CYS A 152 3.55 -2.52 -2.63
N ASP A 153 4.15 -3.60 -2.10
CA ASP A 153 5.60 -3.67 -1.91
C ASP A 153 6.30 -3.93 -3.24
N ALA A 154 7.01 -2.92 -3.76
CA ALA A 154 7.80 -3.04 -4.98
C ALA A 154 9.24 -3.52 -4.73
N PHE A 155 9.68 -3.65 -3.47
CA PHE A 155 10.93 -4.33 -3.13
C PHE A 155 10.77 -5.84 -3.18
N GLY A 156 9.54 -6.36 -3.04
CA GLY A 156 9.20 -7.77 -3.24
C GLY A 156 9.62 -8.68 -2.09
N VAL A 157 9.69 -8.14 -0.87
CA VAL A 157 10.19 -8.83 0.32
C VAL A 157 9.10 -9.15 1.33
N LEU A 158 7.99 -8.40 1.31
CA LEU A 158 6.84 -8.70 2.15
C LEU A 158 6.06 -9.91 1.62
N PRO A 159 5.65 -10.83 2.50
CA PRO A 159 4.86 -12.00 2.13
C PRO A 159 3.50 -11.59 1.56
N PRO A 160 2.88 -12.44 0.72
CA PRO A 160 1.53 -12.19 0.20
C PRO A 160 0.50 -11.90 1.29
N VAL A 161 0.63 -12.57 2.44
CA VAL A 161 -0.23 -12.38 3.60
C VAL A 161 0.53 -12.64 4.90
N SER A 162 0.24 -11.85 5.92
CA SER A 162 0.69 -12.08 7.30
C SER A 162 -0.43 -11.82 8.27
N ARG A 163 -0.52 -12.67 9.29
CA ARG A 163 -1.37 -12.44 10.46
C ARG A 163 -0.63 -11.49 11.40
N LEU A 164 -1.29 -10.43 11.83
CA LEU A 164 -0.71 -9.42 12.70
C LEU A 164 -1.11 -9.65 14.16
N THR A 165 -0.18 -9.43 15.08
CA THR A 165 -0.52 -9.15 16.48
C THR A 165 -1.18 -7.78 16.61
N LEU A 166 -1.71 -7.45 17.80
CA LEU A 166 -2.31 -6.14 18.04
C LEU A 166 -1.28 -5.02 17.90
N GLU A 167 -0.08 -5.24 18.44
CA GLU A 167 1.07 -4.33 18.36
C GLU A 167 1.50 -4.11 16.91
N GLN A 168 1.65 -5.20 16.14
CA GLN A 168 1.97 -5.12 14.70
C GLN A 168 0.87 -4.41 13.92
N ALA A 169 -0.41 -4.64 14.24
CA ALA A 169 -1.52 -3.95 13.60
C ALA A 169 -1.45 -2.44 13.82
N MET A 170 -1.16 -1.99 15.05
CA MET A 170 -0.97 -0.57 15.34
C MET A 170 0.24 0.02 14.61
N TYR A 171 1.39 -0.67 14.66
CA TYR A 171 2.62 -0.21 14.02
C TYR A 171 2.43 -0.05 12.51
N HIS A 172 1.96 -1.11 11.82
CA HIS A 172 1.76 -1.08 10.37
C HIS A 172 0.63 -0.13 9.96
N PHE A 173 -0.39 0.06 10.79
CA PHE A 173 -1.43 1.06 10.56
C PHE A 173 -0.85 2.49 10.59
N ILE A 174 -0.02 2.82 11.59
CA ILE A 174 0.67 4.11 11.65
C ILE A 174 1.70 4.26 10.52
N SER A 175 2.42 3.20 10.16
CA SER A 175 3.37 3.26 9.04
C SER A 175 2.65 3.56 7.72
N GLY A 176 1.52 2.90 7.47
CA GLY A 176 0.75 3.05 6.23
C GLY A 176 1.60 2.89 4.98
N TYR A 177 2.40 1.82 4.97
CA TYR A 177 3.43 1.57 3.97
C TYR A 177 2.84 1.11 2.62
N THR A 178 3.38 1.65 1.53
CA THR A 178 3.26 1.16 0.16
C THR A 178 4.51 1.58 -0.63
N SER A 179 4.71 1.07 -1.85
CA SER A 179 5.70 1.63 -2.77
C SER A 179 5.04 2.36 -3.95
N LYS A 180 5.73 3.39 -4.44
CA LYS A 180 5.54 3.94 -5.78
C LYS A 180 6.33 3.10 -6.76
N VAL A 181 5.72 2.84 -7.91
CA VAL A 181 6.29 1.97 -8.94
C VAL A 181 6.84 2.83 -10.07
N ALA A 182 8.04 2.50 -10.54
CA ALA A 182 8.67 3.19 -11.65
C ALA A 182 7.77 3.19 -12.90
N GLY A 183 7.63 4.36 -13.53
CA GLY A 183 6.79 4.55 -14.72
C GLY A 183 5.29 4.78 -14.46
N THR A 184 4.82 4.78 -13.21
CA THR A 184 3.44 5.16 -12.84
C THR A 184 3.33 6.55 -12.21
N GLU A 185 4.46 7.18 -11.89
CA GLU A 185 4.53 8.57 -11.45
C GLU A 185 5.68 9.27 -12.18
N MET A 186 5.48 10.55 -12.56
CA MET A 186 6.52 11.32 -13.23
C MET A 186 7.77 11.43 -12.37
N GLY A 187 8.90 10.94 -12.89
CA GLY A 187 10.22 11.05 -12.24
C GLY A 187 10.64 9.86 -11.37
N VAL A 188 9.81 8.82 -11.23
CA VAL A 188 10.17 7.61 -10.48
C VAL A 188 10.78 6.58 -11.42
N THR A 189 12.09 6.31 -11.26
CA THR A 189 12.85 5.33 -12.05
C THR A 189 13.12 4.02 -11.30
N GLU A 190 13.10 4.05 -9.97
CA GLU A 190 13.29 2.90 -9.08
C GLU A 190 12.15 2.86 -8.03
N PRO A 191 11.85 1.69 -7.44
CA PRO A 191 10.89 1.58 -6.34
C PRO A 191 11.16 2.56 -5.20
N GLU A 192 10.18 3.39 -4.86
CA GLU A 192 10.28 4.33 -3.76
C GLU A 192 9.28 3.98 -2.66
N ALA A 193 9.74 3.76 -1.44
CA ALA A 193 8.87 3.54 -0.29
C ALA A 193 8.10 4.82 0.05
N THR A 194 6.80 4.69 0.25
CA THR A 194 5.91 5.76 0.69
C THR A 194 5.22 5.33 1.98
N PHE A 195 5.26 6.20 2.99
CA PHE A 195 4.62 5.99 4.27
C PHE A 195 3.56 7.07 4.46
N SER A 196 2.30 6.66 4.65
CA SER A 196 1.20 7.59 4.86
C SER A 196 0.40 7.16 6.08
N ALA A 197 0.55 7.92 7.17
CA ALA A 197 -0.04 7.55 8.45
C ALA A 197 -1.50 7.13 8.35
N CYS A 198 -1.85 6.01 8.98
CA CYS A 198 -3.21 5.45 8.99
C CYS A 198 -3.79 5.21 7.59
N TYR A 199 -2.93 5.02 6.59
CA TYR A 199 -3.29 4.94 5.16
C TYR A 199 -4.06 6.15 4.63
N GLY A 200 -3.98 7.30 5.31
CA GLY A 200 -4.80 8.49 5.03
C GLY A 200 -4.19 9.77 5.59
N GLY A 201 -2.85 9.86 5.67
CA GLY A 201 -2.14 10.92 6.38
C GLY A 201 -2.53 12.34 5.96
N ALA A 202 -2.92 12.53 4.70
CA ALA A 202 -3.36 13.81 4.16
C ALA A 202 -4.71 14.31 4.73
N PHE A 203 -5.47 13.44 5.40
CA PHE A 203 -6.81 13.73 5.92
C PHE A 203 -6.90 13.67 7.45
N LEU A 204 -5.82 13.28 8.13
CA LEU A 204 -5.81 13.14 9.58
C LEU A 204 -5.82 14.51 10.26
N MET A 205 -6.60 14.61 11.34
CA MET A 205 -6.75 15.84 12.13
C MET A 205 -6.28 15.68 13.57
N TRP A 206 -5.98 14.45 13.99
CA TRP A 206 -5.35 14.13 15.26
C TRP A 206 -4.01 13.43 15.01
N HIS A 207 -3.19 13.29 16.04
CA HIS A 207 -1.95 12.53 15.95
C HIS A 207 -2.24 11.05 15.58
N PRO A 208 -1.46 10.40 14.69
CA PRO A 208 -1.68 9.02 14.26
C PRO A 208 -1.82 8.01 15.40
N MET A 209 -1.07 8.21 16.49
CA MET A 209 -1.12 7.38 17.69
C MET A 209 -2.53 7.28 18.27
N LYS A 210 -3.32 8.38 18.23
CA LYS A 210 -4.71 8.38 18.70
C LYS A 210 -5.58 7.43 17.88
N TYR A 211 -5.46 7.45 16.56
CA TYR A 211 -6.24 6.56 15.69
C TYR A 211 -5.82 5.10 15.89
N ALA A 212 -4.52 4.83 16.07
CA ALA A 212 -4.02 3.49 16.32
C ALA A 212 -4.51 2.92 17.66
N ALA A 213 -4.51 3.74 18.72
CA ALA A 213 -5.06 3.35 20.03
C ALA A 213 -6.56 3.03 19.94
N MET A 214 -7.33 3.88 19.26
CA MET A 214 -8.76 3.63 19.02
C MET A 214 -9.00 2.36 18.18
N LEU A 215 -8.15 2.10 17.17
CA LEU A 215 -8.22 0.88 16.38
C LEU A 215 -7.96 -0.35 17.25
N ALA A 216 -6.92 -0.32 18.08
CA ALA A 216 -6.56 -1.42 18.95
C ALA A 216 -7.63 -1.73 19.99
N GLU A 217 -8.21 -0.70 20.63
CA GLU A 217 -9.32 -0.85 21.58
C GLU A 217 -10.51 -1.57 20.92
N ARG A 218 -10.90 -1.12 19.73
CA ARG A 218 -12.03 -1.70 18.98
C ARG A 218 -11.72 -3.14 18.55
N MET A 219 -10.52 -3.40 18.03
CA MET A 219 -10.12 -4.75 17.65
C MET A 219 -10.12 -5.71 18.84
N GLN A 220 -9.56 -5.30 19.98
CA GLN A 220 -9.49 -6.12 21.18
C GLN A 220 -10.89 -6.40 21.74
N LYS A 221 -11.75 -5.38 21.81
CA LYS A 221 -13.14 -5.50 22.30
C LYS A 221 -13.98 -6.48 21.47
N HIS A 222 -13.73 -6.55 20.17
CA HIS A 222 -14.58 -7.32 19.25
C HIS A 222 -13.90 -8.59 18.70
N GLY A 223 -12.67 -8.90 19.15
CA GLY A 223 -11.93 -10.06 18.66
C GLY A 223 -11.58 -9.99 17.17
N THR A 224 -11.39 -8.77 16.65
CA THR A 224 -11.11 -8.52 15.24
C THR A 224 -9.67 -8.94 14.90
N GLN A 225 -9.50 -9.73 13.84
CA GLN A 225 -8.19 -10.16 13.37
C GLN A 225 -7.62 -9.17 12.36
N ALA A 226 -6.35 -8.79 12.49
CA ALA A 226 -5.64 -7.97 11.52
C ALA A 226 -4.71 -8.78 10.63
N TRP A 227 -4.59 -8.32 9.39
CA TRP A 227 -3.83 -8.93 8.31
C TRP A 227 -3.03 -7.86 7.56
N LEU A 228 -1.80 -8.17 7.17
CA LEU A 228 -1.05 -7.41 6.18
C LEU A 228 -1.06 -8.21 4.88
N VAL A 229 -1.50 -7.60 3.78
CA VAL A 229 -1.60 -8.25 2.46
C VAL A 229 -0.79 -7.47 1.45
N ASN A 230 0.17 -8.15 0.82
CA ASN A 230 0.98 -7.60 -0.24
C ASN A 230 0.28 -7.79 -1.60
N THR A 231 -0.03 -6.69 -2.25
CA THR A 231 -0.61 -6.59 -3.61
C THR A 231 0.40 -6.10 -4.65
N GLY A 232 1.66 -5.96 -4.22
CA GLY A 232 2.82 -5.54 -5.00
C GLY A 232 3.54 -6.73 -5.62
N TRP A 233 4.85 -6.83 -5.42
CA TRP A 233 5.75 -7.77 -6.08
C TRP A 233 6.10 -8.97 -5.21
N THR A 234 6.44 -10.07 -5.88
CA THR A 234 6.99 -11.31 -5.31
C THR A 234 8.05 -11.91 -6.25
N GLY A 235 8.92 -12.77 -5.72
CA GLY A 235 10.00 -13.41 -6.49
C GLY A 235 11.14 -12.49 -6.92
N GLY A 236 11.22 -11.29 -6.34
CA GLY A 236 12.22 -10.26 -6.68
C GLY A 236 11.64 -8.85 -6.58
N SER A 237 12.51 -7.85 -6.56
CA SER A 237 12.13 -6.44 -6.66
C SER A 237 11.58 -6.09 -8.04
N TYR A 238 10.97 -4.91 -8.17
CA TYR A 238 10.48 -4.41 -9.45
C TYR A 238 11.54 -4.49 -10.55
N GLY A 239 11.17 -5.06 -11.70
CA GLY A 239 12.08 -5.29 -12.83
C GLY A 239 12.68 -6.71 -12.87
N VAL A 240 12.74 -7.40 -11.72
CA VAL A 240 13.17 -8.81 -11.63
C VAL A 240 11.99 -9.72 -11.27
N GLY A 241 11.28 -9.38 -10.20
CA GLY A 241 10.10 -10.10 -9.75
C GLY A 241 8.85 -9.79 -10.57
N ARG A 242 7.73 -10.37 -10.15
CA ARG A 242 6.42 -10.17 -10.78
C ARG A 242 5.42 -9.59 -9.79
N ARG A 243 4.45 -8.84 -10.29
CA ARG A 243 3.33 -8.40 -9.47
C ARG A 243 2.45 -9.60 -9.08
N MET A 244 2.00 -9.63 -7.83
CA MET A 244 1.02 -10.57 -7.30
C MET A 244 -0.21 -10.61 -8.21
N SER A 245 -0.64 -11.82 -8.59
CA SER A 245 -1.82 -11.96 -9.43
C SER A 245 -3.08 -11.61 -8.64
N LEU A 246 -4.03 -10.91 -9.27
CA LEU A 246 -5.31 -10.58 -8.62
C LEU A 246 -6.06 -11.86 -8.18
N ARG A 247 -5.88 -12.97 -8.91
CA ARG A 247 -6.42 -14.29 -8.54
C ARG A 247 -5.86 -14.78 -7.22
N HIS A 248 -4.54 -14.71 -7.01
CA HIS A 248 -3.92 -15.12 -5.75
C HIS A 248 -4.32 -14.19 -4.60
N THR A 249 -4.34 -12.88 -4.84
CA THR A 249 -4.81 -11.92 -3.82
C THR A 249 -6.27 -12.19 -3.42
N ARG A 250 -7.17 -12.46 -4.37
CA ARG A 250 -8.56 -12.83 -4.04
C ARG A 250 -8.63 -14.13 -3.26
N ALA A 251 -7.86 -15.16 -3.65
CA ALA A 251 -7.80 -16.42 -2.89
C ALA A 251 -7.33 -16.22 -1.44
N ILE A 252 -6.36 -15.32 -1.21
CA ILE A 252 -5.94 -14.91 0.14
C ILE A 252 -7.08 -14.25 0.90
N ILE A 253 -7.78 -13.28 0.28
CA ILE A 253 -8.91 -12.61 0.92
C ILE A 253 -10.04 -13.60 1.25
N ASP A 254 -10.33 -14.56 0.37
CA ASP A 254 -11.30 -15.62 0.61
C ASP A 254 -10.88 -16.54 1.77
N ALA A 255 -9.58 -16.87 1.87
CA ALA A 255 -9.02 -17.66 2.96
C ALA A 255 -9.00 -16.89 4.31
N ILE A 256 -8.92 -15.55 4.28
CA ILE A 256 -9.16 -14.69 5.45
C ILE A 256 -10.63 -14.80 5.88
N HIS A 257 -11.56 -14.63 4.94
CA HIS A 257 -13.00 -14.66 5.24
C HIS A 257 -13.48 -16.02 5.74
N SER A 258 -12.95 -17.12 5.19
CA SER A 258 -13.31 -18.49 5.59
C SER A 258 -12.73 -18.90 6.96
N GLY A 259 -11.80 -18.09 7.50
CA GLY A 259 -11.03 -18.42 8.71
C GLY A 259 -9.98 -19.51 8.51
N GLU A 260 -9.69 -19.91 7.26
CA GLU A 260 -8.60 -20.82 6.92
C GLU A 260 -7.26 -20.31 7.46
N LEU A 261 -6.88 -19.07 7.10
CA LEU A 261 -5.60 -18.50 7.51
C LEU A 261 -5.49 -18.24 9.01
N SER A 262 -6.62 -18.12 9.70
CA SER A 262 -6.62 -17.96 11.16
C SER A 262 -6.18 -19.24 11.88
N ARG A 263 -6.36 -20.40 11.23
CA ARG A 263 -6.03 -21.73 11.76
C ARG A 263 -4.74 -22.32 11.18
N ALA A 264 -4.18 -21.68 10.14
CA ALA A 264 -2.97 -22.14 9.49
C ALA A 264 -1.75 -22.03 10.43
N GLU A 265 -0.81 -22.96 10.28
CA GLU A 265 0.51 -22.83 10.89
C GLU A 265 1.25 -21.63 10.28
N THR A 266 2.04 -20.95 11.10
CA THR A 266 2.76 -19.74 10.70
C THR A 266 4.25 -19.83 10.96
N VAL A 267 5.02 -19.18 10.11
CA VAL A 267 6.46 -18.95 10.29
C VAL A 267 6.71 -17.46 10.42
N ALA A 268 7.56 -17.06 11.36
CA ALA A 268 7.90 -15.66 11.55
C ALA A 268 8.83 -15.16 10.43
N LEU A 269 8.45 -14.06 9.78
CA LEU A 269 9.33 -13.33 8.87
C LEU A 269 10.50 -12.73 9.66
N PRO A 270 11.76 -12.97 9.26
CA PRO A 270 12.92 -12.35 9.92
C PRO A 270 12.81 -10.82 9.95
N LEU A 271 13.42 -10.21 10.98
CA LEU A 271 13.41 -8.76 11.26
C LEU A 271 12.03 -8.21 11.67
N PHE A 272 10.96 -8.54 10.97
CA PHE A 272 9.62 -7.99 11.25
C PHE A 272 8.80 -8.84 12.25
N GLY A 273 9.11 -10.13 12.39
CA GLY A 273 8.34 -11.04 13.23
C GLY A 273 6.90 -11.29 12.74
N LEU A 274 6.59 -10.99 11.48
CA LEU A 274 5.26 -11.18 10.89
C LEU A 274 4.91 -12.66 10.79
N GLN A 275 3.70 -13.05 11.18
CA GLN A 275 3.28 -14.45 11.15
C GLN A 275 2.78 -14.83 9.75
N VAL A 276 3.61 -15.50 8.97
CA VAL A 276 3.34 -15.88 7.58
C VAL A 276 2.72 -17.28 7.53
N PRO A 277 1.48 -17.44 7.02
CA PRO A 277 0.87 -18.75 6.85
C PRO A 277 1.70 -19.67 5.94
N THR A 278 1.85 -20.95 6.32
CA THR A 278 2.59 -21.94 5.54
C THR A 278 1.82 -22.48 4.33
N SER A 279 0.49 -22.31 4.32
CA SER A 279 -0.39 -22.74 3.23
C SER A 279 -1.61 -21.83 3.10
N CYS A 280 -2.12 -21.74 1.88
CA CYS A 280 -3.34 -21.01 1.53
C CYS A 280 -3.93 -21.66 0.28
N HIS A 281 -5.19 -22.07 0.33
CA HIS A 281 -5.86 -22.68 -0.82
C HIS A 281 -5.83 -21.72 -2.03
N GLY A 282 -5.49 -22.25 -3.20
CA GLY A 282 -5.42 -21.47 -4.44
C GLY A 282 -4.19 -20.58 -4.60
N VAL A 283 -3.22 -20.64 -3.67
CA VAL A 283 -1.94 -19.94 -3.76
C VAL A 283 -0.78 -20.94 -3.63
N PRO A 284 0.24 -20.90 -4.52
CA PRO A 284 1.42 -21.73 -4.39
C PRO A 284 2.17 -21.49 -3.07
N SER A 285 2.62 -22.55 -2.40
CA SER A 285 3.27 -22.46 -1.08
C SER A 285 4.62 -21.74 -1.12
N ASP A 286 5.33 -21.85 -2.24
CA ASP A 286 6.57 -21.11 -2.51
C ASP A 286 6.34 -19.61 -2.66
N GLU A 287 5.16 -19.17 -3.14
CA GLU A 287 4.80 -17.75 -3.22
C GLU A 287 4.49 -17.15 -1.85
N LEU A 288 4.01 -17.94 -0.88
CA LEU A 288 3.70 -17.49 0.48
C LEU A 288 4.95 -17.10 1.27
N GLN A 289 6.10 -17.68 0.97
CA GLN A 289 7.38 -17.36 1.60
C GLN A 289 8.31 -16.68 0.60
N PRO A 290 8.42 -15.34 0.60
CA PRO A 290 9.22 -14.60 -0.38
C PRO A 290 10.64 -15.12 -0.52
N CYS A 291 11.31 -15.50 0.57
CA CYS A 291 12.66 -16.05 0.56
C CYS A 291 12.82 -17.31 -0.32
N LEU A 292 11.77 -18.11 -0.52
CA LEU A 292 11.79 -19.29 -1.39
C LEU A 292 11.59 -18.93 -2.87
N SER A 293 10.88 -17.83 -3.12
CA SER A 293 10.59 -17.34 -4.48
C SER A 293 11.73 -16.52 -5.08
N TRP A 294 12.64 -15.99 -4.24
CA TRP A 294 13.82 -15.27 -4.70
C TRP A 294 14.91 -16.25 -5.15
N GLY A 295 15.47 -16.02 -6.34
CA GLY A 295 16.58 -16.83 -6.86
C GLY A 295 17.90 -16.60 -6.12
N ASP A 296 18.05 -15.45 -5.46
CA ASP A 296 19.23 -15.06 -4.69
C ASP A 296 18.83 -14.66 -3.26
N GLY A 297 19.22 -15.49 -2.30
CA GLY A 297 18.93 -15.30 -0.89
C GLY A 297 19.69 -14.14 -0.25
N GLU A 298 20.88 -13.79 -0.77
CA GLU A 298 21.65 -12.63 -0.27
C GLU A 298 20.95 -11.34 -0.69
N SER A 299 20.57 -11.21 -1.97
CA SER A 299 19.82 -10.05 -2.45
C SER A 299 18.47 -9.89 -1.73
N TYR A 300 17.77 -11.00 -1.42
CA TYR A 300 16.56 -10.96 -0.60
C TYR A 300 16.83 -10.38 0.79
N ALA A 301 17.87 -10.85 1.47
CA ALA A 301 18.23 -10.39 2.81
C ALA A 301 18.62 -8.90 2.82
N GLU A 302 19.33 -8.43 1.79
CA GLU A 302 19.66 -7.01 1.61
C GLU A 302 18.42 -6.14 1.47
N HIS A 303 17.47 -6.52 0.60
CA HIS A 303 16.22 -5.77 0.40
C HIS A 303 15.31 -5.82 1.63
N LEU A 304 15.26 -6.95 2.35
CA LEU A 304 14.49 -7.08 3.59
C LEU A 304 15.06 -6.15 4.68
N THR A 305 16.38 -6.12 4.83
CA THR A 305 17.09 -5.23 5.76
C THR A 305 16.89 -3.76 5.38
N HIS A 306 16.99 -3.45 4.09
CA HIS A 306 16.74 -2.10 3.58
C HIS A 306 15.32 -1.63 3.90
N LEU A 307 14.31 -2.45 3.63
CA LEU A 307 12.92 -2.10 3.92
C LEU A 307 12.70 -1.91 5.43
N ALA A 308 13.23 -2.80 6.26
CA ALA A 308 13.12 -2.68 7.71
C ALA A 308 13.74 -1.36 8.25
N ARG A 309 14.89 -0.92 7.71
CA ARG A 309 15.47 0.39 8.03
C ARG A 309 14.55 1.55 7.63
N LEU A 310 13.88 1.45 6.48
CA LEU A 310 12.94 2.48 6.02
C LEU A 310 11.73 2.58 6.97
N PHE A 311 11.19 1.46 7.43
CA PHE A 311 10.13 1.43 8.44
C PHE A 311 10.57 2.12 9.74
N VAL A 312 11.72 1.71 10.30
CA VAL A 312 12.27 2.29 11.53
C VAL A 312 12.48 3.80 11.37
N ASN A 313 13.10 4.24 10.28
CA ASN A 313 13.40 5.66 10.05
C ASN A 313 12.13 6.48 9.85
N SER A 314 11.14 5.95 9.12
CA SER A 314 9.85 6.61 8.96
C SER A 314 9.12 6.76 10.29
N PHE A 315 9.19 5.74 11.15
CA PHE A 315 8.45 5.74 12.42
C PHE A 315 9.00 6.75 13.45
N LYS A 316 10.28 7.12 13.36
CA LYS A 316 10.93 8.09 14.27
C LYS A 316 10.18 9.41 14.40
N GLN A 317 9.49 9.85 13.35
CA GLN A 317 8.75 11.11 13.34
C GLN A 317 7.57 11.13 14.32
N TYR A 318 7.06 9.96 14.74
CA TYR A 318 5.92 9.85 15.66
C TYR A 318 6.34 9.60 17.12
N LEU A 319 7.64 9.54 17.42
CA LEU A 319 8.14 9.10 18.73
C LEU A 319 8.23 10.24 19.74
N HIS A 320 8.51 11.46 19.30
CA HIS A 320 8.83 12.58 20.19
C HIS A 320 7.69 12.92 21.15
N ASP A 321 6.45 12.79 20.69
CA ASP A 321 5.21 13.13 21.41
C ASP A 321 4.23 11.94 21.51
N ALA A 322 4.70 10.71 21.24
CA ALA A 322 3.86 9.51 21.31
C ALA A 322 3.17 9.38 22.68
N ASP A 323 3.95 9.54 23.75
CA ASP A 323 3.51 9.36 25.13
C ASP A 323 2.43 10.38 25.52
N GLU A 324 2.48 11.60 24.98
CA GLU A 324 1.47 12.63 25.24
C GLU A 324 0.10 12.27 24.66
N HIS A 325 0.08 11.39 23.64
CA HIS A 325 -1.14 11.00 22.94
C HIS A 325 -1.73 9.68 23.42
N VAL A 326 -0.89 8.73 23.85
CA VAL A 326 -1.33 7.36 24.20
C VAL A 326 -0.78 6.83 25.52
N GLY A 327 0.10 7.57 26.20
CA GLY A 327 0.85 7.09 27.37
C GLY A 327 2.05 6.23 26.99
N SER A 328 3.06 6.19 27.87
CA SER A 328 4.33 5.48 27.66
C SER A 328 4.16 4.00 27.35
N ASP A 329 3.30 3.32 28.09
CA ASP A 329 3.14 1.86 27.98
C ASP A 329 2.56 1.46 26.62
N LEU A 330 1.59 2.23 26.12
CA LEU A 330 1.00 1.96 24.81
C LEU A 330 1.94 2.40 23.68
N ALA A 331 2.67 3.50 23.84
CA ALA A 331 3.68 3.90 22.88
C ALA A 331 4.76 2.81 22.72
N GLU A 332 5.31 2.29 23.81
CA GLU A 332 6.31 1.21 23.77
C GLU A 332 5.77 -0.06 23.10
N ARG A 333 4.54 -0.45 23.42
CA ARG A 333 3.86 -1.58 22.76
C ARG A 333 3.70 -1.38 21.26
N ILE A 334 3.36 -0.17 20.82
CA ILE A 334 3.27 0.16 19.40
C ILE A 334 4.65 0.00 18.74
N LEU A 335 5.72 0.50 19.35
CA LEU A 335 7.08 0.35 18.82
C LEU A 335 7.50 -1.12 18.71
N GLY A 336 7.14 -1.94 19.70
CA GLY A 336 7.39 -3.38 19.70
C GLY A 336 6.69 -4.16 18.58
N GLY A 337 5.74 -3.54 17.88
CA GLY A 337 5.10 -4.09 16.69
C GLY A 337 5.90 -3.92 15.38
N GLY A 338 7.00 -3.18 15.41
CA GLY A 338 7.84 -2.92 14.25
C GLY A 338 8.99 -3.90 14.05
N PRO A 339 9.89 -3.63 13.07
CA PRO A 339 11.11 -4.41 12.90
C PRO A 339 12.01 -4.36 14.14
N SER A 340 12.58 -5.51 14.51
CA SER A 340 13.52 -5.62 15.64
C SER A 340 14.85 -4.95 15.31
N LEU A 341 15.19 -3.91 16.09
CA LEU A 341 16.45 -3.19 15.98
C LEU A 341 17.65 -4.08 16.32
N GLU A 342 17.51 -4.93 17.34
CA GLU A 342 18.56 -5.88 17.74
C GLU A 342 18.86 -6.86 16.61
N GLN A 343 17.82 -7.45 16.00
CA GLN A 343 18.01 -8.35 14.87
C GLN A 343 18.55 -7.63 13.64
N LEU A 344 18.19 -6.36 13.42
CA LEU A 344 18.76 -5.53 12.35
C LEU A 344 20.27 -5.35 12.53
N GLU A 345 20.71 -4.97 13.73
CA GLU A 345 22.14 -4.82 14.05
C GLU A 345 22.91 -6.14 13.90
N GLU A 346 22.32 -7.27 14.32
CA GLU A 346 22.91 -8.60 14.15
C GLU A 346 22.97 -9.04 12.67
N PHE A 347 21.92 -8.80 11.88
CA PHE A 347 21.90 -9.11 10.45
C PHE A 347 22.98 -8.32 9.70
N GLU A 348 23.16 -7.05 10.06
CA GLU A 348 24.19 -6.19 9.48
C GLU A 348 25.61 -6.62 9.86
N GLY A 349 25.80 -7.07 11.11
CA GLY A 349 27.07 -7.64 11.58
C GLY A 349 27.48 -8.92 10.86
N ARG A 350 26.52 -9.68 10.29
CA ARG A 350 26.76 -10.90 9.51
C ARG A 350 27.06 -10.63 8.02
N VAL A 351 26.61 -9.49 7.49
CA VAL A 351 26.79 -9.10 6.07
C VAL A 351 28.11 -8.35 5.84
N GLN A 352 28.81 -7.90 6.89
CA GLN A 352 30.20 -7.45 6.75
C GLN A 352 31.12 -8.65 6.50
N PRO A 353 31.83 -8.75 5.35
CA PRO A 353 32.73 -9.87 5.14
C PRO A 353 33.95 -9.75 6.05
N LEU A 354 34.45 -10.93 6.41
CA LEU A 354 35.80 -11.31 6.81
C LEU A 354 36.94 -10.60 6.01
N ALA A 355 37.03 -9.28 6.10
CA ALA A 355 38.17 -8.50 5.63
C ALA A 355 39.16 -8.34 6.80
N GLY A 356 39.71 -9.45 7.27
CA GLY A 356 40.54 -9.45 8.47
C GLY A 356 41.28 -10.75 8.75
N ALA A 357 41.62 -11.55 7.74
CA ALA A 357 42.48 -12.72 7.94
C ALA A 357 43.23 -13.10 6.67
N ALA A 358 44.16 -12.24 6.23
CA ALA A 358 45.21 -12.64 5.29
C ALA A 358 46.55 -12.01 5.69
N GLY A 359 47.29 -12.76 6.52
CA GLY A 359 48.73 -12.94 6.47
C GLY A 359 49.62 -11.71 6.28
N GLY A 360 50.16 -11.21 7.39
CA GLY A 360 51.46 -10.56 7.38
C GLY A 360 52.57 -11.57 7.03
N LYS A 361 53.41 -11.21 6.05
CA LYS A 361 54.85 -11.53 5.95
C LYS A 361 55.40 -10.97 4.62
N GLY A 362 56.49 -10.20 4.69
CA GLY A 362 57.39 -10.01 3.53
C GLY A 362 57.90 -8.57 3.34
N ALA A 363 59.05 -8.28 3.93
CA ALA A 363 59.85 -7.09 3.64
C ALA A 363 60.48 -7.15 2.24
N GLY A 364 60.74 -5.99 1.63
CA GLY A 364 61.58 -5.88 0.43
C GLY A 364 61.63 -4.47 -0.17
N ALA A 365 62.78 -3.80 -0.02
CA ALA A 365 63.10 -2.50 -0.59
C ALA A 365 63.35 -2.55 -2.11
N GLY A 366 63.15 -1.44 -2.82
CA GLY A 366 63.62 -1.29 -4.21
C GLY A 366 63.13 0.00 -4.89
N ALA A 367 64.07 0.88 -5.23
CA ALA A 367 63.89 2.16 -5.92
C ALA A 367 63.56 2.01 -7.42
N GLY A 368 62.98 3.04 -8.06
CA GLY A 368 63.07 3.19 -9.53
C GLY A 368 62.00 4.03 -10.26
N ALA A 369 62.34 5.29 -10.53
CA ALA A 369 62.18 6.02 -11.80
C ALA A 369 60.83 6.14 -12.57
N LYS A 370 60.40 7.42 -12.68
CA LYS A 370 60.05 8.23 -13.89
C LYS A 370 58.85 7.91 -14.82
N ALA A 371 58.33 9.05 -15.30
CA ALA A 371 57.48 9.34 -16.47
C ALA A 371 55.96 9.12 -16.26
N GLY A 372 55.05 10.05 -16.55
CA GLY A 372 55.10 11.27 -17.36
C GLY A 372 54.03 11.19 -18.47
N LYS A 373 53.21 12.25 -18.60
CA LYS A 373 52.09 12.55 -19.55
C LYS A 373 50.74 12.52 -18.83
N GLY A 374 49.89 13.54 -18.86
CA GLY A 374 49.82 14.76 -19.67
C GLY A 374 48.33 15.04 -19.87
N LYS A 375 47.75 15.93 -19.05
CA LYS A 375 46.36 16.42 -19.19
C LYS A 375 46.39 17.66 -20.08
N ALA A 376 45.57 17.68 -21.12
CA ALA A 376 45.21 18.90 -21.84
C ALA A 376 43.69 18.96 -21.99
N ALA A 377 43.11 20.04 -21.47
CA ALA A 377 41.74 20.46 -21.64
C ALA A 377 41.60 21.29 -22.93
N ALA A 378 40.41 21.33 -23.52
CA ALA A 378 40.00 22.43 -24.39
C ALA A 378 38.47 22.60 -24.42
N ARG A 379 38.05 23.84 -24.15
CA ARG A 379 36.73 24.44 -24.37
C ARG A 379 36.58 24.91 -25.83
N ALA A 380 35.34 24.96 -26.33
CA ALA A 380 34.71 26.03 -27.17
C ALA A 380 33.35 25.48 -27.70
N ALA A 381 32.15 26.06 -27.49
CA ALA A 381 31.57 27.36 -27.85
C ALA A 381 31.00 27.47 -29.30
N GLY A 382 29.67 27.20 -29.44
CA GLY A 382 28.61 27.73 -30.35
C GLY A 382 28.80 27.88 -31.89
N PRO A 383 27.80 28.36 -32.68
CA PRO A 383 26.35 28.53 -32.42
C PRO A 383 25.38 28.14 -33.60
N ALA A 384 24.07 28.25 -33.34
CA ALA A 384 22.91 28.62 -34.18
C ALA A 384 22.53 27.86 -35.49
N GLY A 385 21.24 27.52 -35.61
CA GLY A 385 20.55 27.16 -36.86
C GLY A 385 19.04 26.97 -36.66
N THR A 386 18.26 27.91 -37.19
CA THR A 386 16.79 28.05 -37.18
C THR A 386 16.06 27.13 -38.18
N THR A 387 14.84 26.66 -37.87
CA THR A 387 13.76 26.40 -38.85
C THR A 387 12.37 26.39 -38.17
N GLU A 388 11.48 27.30 -38.61
CA GLU A 388 10.00 27.22 -38.51
C GLU A 388 9.49 26.20 -39.57
N ALA A 389 8.33 25.53 -39.58
CA ALA A 389 6.90 25.79 -39.29
C ALA A 389 6.13 24.43 -39.50
N PRO A 390 4.78 24.30 -39.52
CA PRO A 390 3.67 25.20 -39.14
C PRO A 390 2.64 24.58 -38.16
N ALA A 391 1.70 25.42 -37.73
CA ALA A 391 0.54 25.12 -36.90
C ALA A 391 -0.70 24.68 -37.71
N GLY A 392 -1.58 23.89 -37.09
CA GLY A 392 -3.01 23.82 -37.47
C GLY A 392 -3.73 22.51 -37.16
N ALA A 393 -4.50 22.47 -36.07
CA ALA A 393 -5.88 21.94 -36.00
C ALA A 393 -6.40 22.02 -34.56
N GLY A 394 -7.42 22.85 -34.33
CA GLY A 394 -7.93 23.21 -33.01
C GLY A 394 -8.73 22.12 -32.30
N ALA A 395 -8.45 21.94 -31.01
CA ALA A 395 -9.37 21.30 -30.08
C ALA A 395 -10.19 22.39 -29.38
N GLN A 396 -11.50 22.42 -29.64
CA GLN A 396 -12.45 23.25 -28.90
C GLN A 396 -12.50 22.79 -27.44
N ARG A 397 -12.06 23.67 -26.54
CA ARG A 397 -12.38 23.61 -25.11
C ARG A 397 -13.87 23.85 -24.94
N VAL A 398 -14.61 22.82 -24.54
CA VAL A 398 -15.92 23.01 -23.90
C VAL A 398 -15.64 23.19 -22.41
N THR A 399 -15.81 24.41 -21.93
CA THR A 399 -15.79 24.74 -20.50
C THR A 399 -17.20 24.49 -19.97
N VAL A 400 -17.32 23.73 -18.88
CA VAL A 400 -18.54 23.64 -18.07
C VAL A 400 -18.41 24.63 -16.92
#